data_AF-A0A4R7ZKJ2-F1
#
_entry.id   AF-A0A4R7ZKJ2-F1
#
_cell.length_a   1.000
_cell.length_b   1.000
_cell.length_c   1.000
_cell.angle_alpha   90.00
_cell.angle_beta   90.00
_cell.angle_gamma   90.00
#
_symmetry.space_group_name_H-M   'P 1'
#
loop_
_entity.id
_entity.type
_entity.pdbx_description
1 polymer ?
#
loop_
_entity_poly.entity_id
_entity_poly.type
_entity_poly.pdbx_seq_one_letter_code
_entity_poly.pdbx_strand_id
1 'polypeptide(L)'
;MDWVRRRAGWVLGLGLTGALVWTAVVTLSQPNWYDPSEDCTKRLGGDPTAIHTGWFPPSASCVYGDEVRQYMSTTRSVVLSIIGVLLLIVVAAGLILTVRRLTGNAGPVRTADTVDLRKRRITHLAFGALDTAVVFAVVTVLNASAIVFGGLPGGILFVVITLVGLSALCTALDRHMGPLPSSAIESRRRGTIAGAAVFGVVFAATAITGQLPFFRLWSIPVAGVAYAVIAGVQWSRSTTQAQYSG
;
A
#
# COMPACT_ATOMS: atom_id res chain seq x y z
N MET A 1 -9.57 -11.00 23.83
CA MET A 1 -9.64 -10.71 22.36
C MET A 1 -9.15 -9.31 21.97
N ASP A 2 -9.24 -8.30 22.85
CA ASP A 2 -8.87 -6.92 22.49
C ASP A 2 -7.37 -6.69 22.23
N TRP A 3 -6.51 -7.50 22.83
CA TRP A 3 -5.06 -7.44 22.64
C TRP A 3 -4.64 -7.79 21.21
N VAL A 4 -5.17 -8.89 20.65
CA VAL A 4 -4.97 -9.29 19.23
C VAL A 4 -5.55 -8.22 18.28
N ARG A 5 -6.71 -7.65 18.66
CA ARG A 5 -7.35 -6.52 17.97
C ARG A 5 -6.69 -5.16 18.18
N ARG A 6 -5.63 -5.03 18.97
CA ARG A 6 -4.74 -3.86 18.95
C ARG A 6 -3.48 -4.14 18.12
N ARG A 7 -2.91 -5.34 18.23
CA ARG A 7 -1.65 -5.71 17.55
C ARG A 7 -1.71 -5.94 16.04
N ALA A 8 -2.81 -6.42 15.46
CA ALA A 8 -2.90 -6.63 14.00
C ALA A 8 -2.45 -5.44 13.11
N GLY A 9 -2.70 -4.19 13.51
CA GLY A 9 -2.19 -3.03 12.75
C GLY A 9 -0.67 -2.93 12.79
N TRP A 10 -0.07 -3.22 13.96
CA TRP A 10 1.37 -3.32 14.13
C TRP A 10 1.97 -4.51 13.37
N VAL A 11 1.31 -5.68 13.43
CA VAL A 11 1.73 -6.88 12.71
C VAL A 11 1.77 -6.63 11.20
N LEU A 12 0.71 -6.01 10.66
CA LEU A 12 0.64 -5.67 9.25
C LEU A 12 1.70 -4.61 8.88
N GLY A 13 1.84 -3.55 9.68
CA GLY A 13 2.85 -2.51 9.45
C GLY A 13 4.29 -3.06 9.46
N LEU A 14 4.63 -3.90 10.43
CA LEU A 14 5.93 -4.56 10.51
C LEU A 14 6.15 -5.54 9.37
N GLY A 15 5.13 -6.34 9.02
CA GLY A 15 5.18 -7.26 7.89
C GLY A 15 5.45 -6.55 6.56
N LEU A 16 4.73 -5.44 6.30
CA LEU A 16 4.89 -4.64 5.10
C LEU A 16 6.26 -3.93 5.04
N THR A 17 6.71 -3.38 6.17
CA THR A 17 8.04 -2.75 6.26
C THR A 17 9.16 -3.78 6.07
N GLY A 18 9.04 -4.94 6.73
CA GLY A 18 9.97 -6.06 6.56
C GLY A 18 10.00 -6.57 5.12
N ALA A 19 8.83 -6.66 4.47
CA ALA A 19 8.75 -7.03 3.06
C ALA A 19 9.44 -6.00 2.15
N LEU A 20 9.35 -4.70 2.45
CA LEU A 20 10.03 -3.66 1.67
C LEU A 20 11.54 -3.81 1.78
N VAL A 21 12.03 -3.94 3.02
CA VAL A 21 13.45 -4.17 3.29
C VAL A 21 13.92 -5.44 2.59
N TRP A 22 13.13 -6.52 2.64
CA TRP A 22 13.45 -7.76 1.95
C TRP A 22 13.53 -7.57 0.43
N THR A 23 12.58 -6.88 -0.20
CA THR A 23 12.64 -6.60 -1.65
C THR A 23 13.88 -5.78 -2.02
N ALA A 24 14.25 -4.79 -1.22
CA ALA A 24 15.46 -4.01 -1.43
C ALA A 24 16.72 -4.88 -1.31
N VAL A 25 16.78 -5.74 -0.28
CA VAL A 25 17.92 -6.65 -0.06
C VAL A 25 18.06 -7.68 -1.19
N VAL A 26 16.96 -8.23 -1.70
CA VAL A 26 16.98 -9.13 -2.86
C VAL A 26 17.55 -8.41 -4.08
N THR A 27 17.03 -7.22 -4.38
CA THR A 27 17.46 -6.42 -5.54
C THR A 27 18.94 -6.04 -5.46
N LEU A 28 19.39 -5.56 -4.30
CA LEU A 28 20.80 -5.22 -4.07
C LEU A 28 21.72 -6.45 -4.07
N SER A 29 21.16 -7.65 -3.98
CA SER A 29 21.94 -8.90 -4.07
C SER A 29 21.99 -9.47 -5.49
N GLN A 30 21.29 -8.87 -6.44
CA GLN A 30 21.30 -9.21 -7.86
C GLN A 30 22.22 -8.23 -8.63
N PRO A 31 22.62 -8.55 -9.87
CA PRO A 31 23.27 -7.58 -10.75
C PRO A 31 22.37 -6.35 -10.93
N ASN A 32 22.99 -5.17 -11.03
CA ASN A 32 22.27 -3.92 -11.26
C ASN A 32 21.41 -4.02 -12.53
N TRP A 33 20.18 -3.50 -12.45
CA TRP A 33 19.25 -3.51 -13.57
C TRP A 33 19.70 -2.61 -14.73
N TYR A 34 20.56 -1.61 -14.46
CA TYR A 34 21.04 -0.67 -15.46
C TYR A 34 22.16 -1.25 -16.34
N ASP A 35 23.16 -1.90 -15.74
CA ASP A 35 24.25 -2.57 -16.46
C ASP A 35 24.59 -3.90 -15.74
N PRO A 36 23.78 -4.95 -15.97
CA PRO A 36 23.99 -6.24 -15.30
C PRO A 36 25.26 -6.93 -15.82
N SER A 37 25.67 -6.65 -17.06
CA SER A 37 26.89 -7.16 -17.69
C SER A 37 28.14 -6.68 -16.97
N GLU A 38 28.23 -5.38 -16.69
CA GLU A 38 29.37 -4.79 -15.99
C GLU A 38 29.52 -5.38 -14.58
N ASP A 39 28.41 -5.57 -13.85
CA ASP A 39 28.41 -6.18 -12.51
C ASP A 39 28.85 -7.65 -12.53
N CYS A 40 28.35 -8.45 -13.48
CA CYS A 40 28.79 -9.83 -13.68
C CYS A 40 30.30 -9.88 -13.98
N THR A 41 30.77 -9.01 -14.88
CA THR A 41 32.19 -8.92 -15.30
C THR A 41 33.10 -8.52 -14.14
N LYS A 42 32.72 -7.48 -13.39
CA LYS A 42 33.47 -6.99 -12.21
C LYS A 42 33.59 -8.05 -11.12
N ARG A 43 32.55 -8.87 -10.93
CA ARG A 43 32.49 -9.85 -9.84
C ARG A 43 33.06 -11.22 -10.18
N LEU A 44 32.82 -11.71 -11.40
CA LEU A 44 33.12 -13.10 -11.80
C LEU A 44 34.17 -13.20 -12.91
N GLY A 45 34.55 -12.08 -13.53
CA GLY A 45 35.52 -12.00 -14.62
C GLY A 45 34.96 -12.47 -15.96
N GLY A 46 35.37 -11.78 -17.04
CA GLY A 46 34.95 -12.07 -18.42
C GLY A 46 33.62 -11.40 -18.79
N ASP A 47 33.31 -11.37 -20.09
CA ASP A 47 32.05 -10.82 -20.61
C ASP A 47 30.96 -11.90 -20.61
N PRO A 48 29.84 -11.71 -19.90
CA PRO A 48 28.76 -12.69 -19.85
C PRO A 48 27.97 -12.71 -21.17
N THR A 49 27.59 -13.91 -21.64
CA THR A 49 26.72 -14.09 -22.81
C THR A 49 25.24 -13.93 -22.46
N ALA A 50 24.85 -14.31 -21.24
CA ALA A 50 23.48 -14.16 -20.74
C ALA A 50 23.46 -13.98 -19.22
N ILE A 51 22.41 -13.32 -18.73
CA ILE A 51 22.22 -13.05 -17.30
C ILE A 51 20.81 -13.46 -16.92
N HIS A 52 20.70 -14.28 -15.88
CA HIS A 52 19.42 -14.78 -15.39
C HIS A 52 19.21 -14.34 -13.95
N THR A 53 18.10 -13.63 -13.72
CA THR A 53 17.69 -13.20 -12.38
C THR A 53 16.29 -13.74 -12.08
N GLY A 54 16.11 -14.32 -10.89
CA GLY A 54 14.83 -14.80 -10.38
C GLY A 54 14.49 -14.13 -9.05
N TRP A 55 13.22 -13.79 -8.85
CA TRP A 55 12.77 -13.16 -7.60
C TRP A 55 12.32 -14.17 -6.55
N PHE A 56 11.78 -15.32 -6.96
CA PHE A 56 11.37 -16.37 -6.04
C PHE A 56 11.54 -17.78 -6.67
N PRO A 57 12.46 -18.61 -6.15
CA PRO A 57 13.47 -18.25 -5.15
C PRO A 57 14.40 -17.13 -5.67
N PRO A 58 14.90 -16.21 -4.82
CA PRO A 58 15.87 -15.21 -5.23
C PRO A 58 17.10 -15.88 -5.82
N SER A 59 17.40 -15.62 -7.09
CA SER A 59 18.54 -16.20 -7.78
C SER A 59 19.16 -15.20 -8.75
N ALA A 60 20.45 -15.35 -8.97
CA ALA A 60 21.18 -14.61 -10.00
C ALA A 60 22.35 -15.47 -10.50
N SER A 61 22.41 -15.67 -11.81
CA SER A 61 23.52 -16.35 -12.48
C SER A 61 23.94 -15.62 -13.76
N CYS A 62 25.22 -15.73 -14.08
CA CYS A 62 25.82 -15.19 -15.30
C CYS A 62 26.36 -16.38 -16.12
N VAL A 63 26.06 -16.40 -17.42
CA VAL A 63 26.48 -17.45 -18.36
C VAL A 63 27.70 -16.95 -19.13
N TYR A 64 28.73 -17.79 -19.25
CA TYR A 64 29.99 -17.51 -19.95
C TYR A 64 30.27 -18.66 -20.92
N GLY A 65 29.84 -18.52 -22.17
CA GLY A 65 29.86 -19.65 -23.11
C GLY A 65 28.98 -20.79 -22.60
N ASP A 66 29.59 -21.93 -22.28
CA ASP A 66 28.91 -23.11 -21.72
C ASP A 66 28.91 -23.17 -20.18
N GLU A 67 29.65 -22.27 -19.51
CA GLU A 67 29.73 -22.25 -18.04
C GLU A 67 28.67 -21.33 -17.43
N VAL A 68 27.94 -21.83 -16.43
CA VAL A 68 27.02 -21.02 -15.62
C VAL A 68 27.64 -20.75 -14.26
N ARG A 69 27.91 -19.47 -13.96
CA ARG A 69 28.48 -19.05 -12.67
C ARG A 69 27.43 -18.36 -11.82
N GLN A 70 27.35 -18.76 -10.55
CA GLN A 70 26.39 -18.21 -9.58
C GLN A 70 26.86 -16.82 -9.12
N TYR A 71 26.04 -15.79 -9.37
CA TYR A 71 26.27 -14.45 -8.85
C TYR A 71 25.80 -14.32 -7.39
N MET A 72 24.67 -14.97 -7.08
CA MET A 72 24.15 -15.12 -5.72
C MET A 72 24.42 -16.54 -5.21
N SER A 73 24.99 -16.67 -4.01
CA SER A 73 25.24 -18.00 -3.42
C SER A 73 23.94 -18.72 -3.07
N THR A 74 23.93 -20.05 -3.17
CA THR A 74 22.79 -20.90 -2.81
C THR A 74 22.33 -20.66 -1.37
N THR A 75 23.26 -20.51 -0.42
CA THR A 75 22.92 -20.20 0.98
C THR A 75 22.16 -18.89 1.11
N ARG A 76 22.58 -17.84 0.40
CA ARG A 76 21.90 -16.54 0.42
C ARG A 76 20.50 -16.65 -0.19
N SER A 77 20.38 -17.35 -1.33
CA SER A 77 19.10 -17.63 -1.98
C SER A 77 18.11 -18.34 -1.05
N VAL A 78 18.56 -19.39 -0.35
CA VAL A 78 17.74 -20.16 0.60
C VAL A 78 17.31 -19.29 1.78
N VAL A 79 18.24 -18.55 2.40
CA VAL A 79 17.93 -17.66 3.54
C VAL A 79 16.92 -16.58 3.13
N LEU A 80 17.13 -15.92 2.00
CA LEU A 80 16.20 -14.91 1.50
C LEU A 80 14.84 -15.52 1.14
N SER A 81 14.79 -16.74 0.61
CA SER A 81 13.53 -17.45 0.34
C SER A 81 12.75 -17.71 1.62
N ILE A 82 13.40 -18.23 2.67
CA ILE A 82 12.77 -18.50 3.97
C ILE A 82 12.22 -17.19 4.58
N ILE A 83 13.03 -16.13 4.59
CA ILE A 83 12.60 -14.82 5.10
C ILE A 83 11.41 -14.29 4.28
N GLY A 84 11.46 -14.41 2.95
CA GLY A 84 10.37 -13.99 2.06
C GLY A 84 9.05 -14.71 2.37
N VAL A 85 9.09 -16.03 2.56
CA VAL A 85 7.91 -16.82 2.93
C VAL A 85 7.38 -16.41 4.32
N LEU A 86 8.25 -16.24 5.30
CA LEU A 86 7.84 -15.80 6.64
C LEU A 86 7.17 -14.42 6.62
N LEU A 87 7.73 -13.48 5.86
CA LEU A 87 7.15 -12.15 5.69
C LEU A 87 5.79 -12.21 4.98
N LEU A 88 5.66 -13.05 3.94
CA LEU A 88 4.39 -13.27 3.26
C LEU A 88 3.31 -13.79 4.23
N ILE A 89 3.65 -14.76 5.09
CA ILE A 89 2.74 -15.27 6.12
C ILE A 89 2.33 -14.17 7.10
N VAL A 90 3.28 -13.35 7.57
CA VAL A 90 3.01 -12.25 8.50
C VAL A 90 2.10 -11.20 7.87
N VAL A 91 2.36 -10.81 6.61
CA VAL A 91 1.52 -9.87 5.85
C VAL A 91 0.12 -10.43 5.66
N ALA A 92 -0.01 -11.69 5.21
CA ALA A 92 -1.30 -12.35 5.01
C ALA A 92 -2.10 -12.44 6.31
N ALA A 93 -1.47 -12.84 7.41
CA ALA A 93 -2.09 -12.88 8.73
C ALA A 93 -2.52 -11.46 9.19
N GLY A 94 -1.67 -10.45 8.99
CA GLY A 94 -1.97 -9.06 9.28
C GLY A 94 -3.19 -8.55 8.50
N LEU A 95 -3.28 -8.88 7.21
CA LEU A 95 -4.42 -8.54 6.36
C LEU A 95 -5.70 -9.22 6.82
N ILE A 96 -5.67 -10.53 7.07
CA ILE A 96 -6.83 -11.30 7.56
C ILE A 96 -7.34 -10.72 8.87
N LEU A 97 -6.44 -10.43 9.82
CA LEU A 97 -6.80 -9.83 11.10
C LEU A 97 -7.37 -8.42 10.93
N THR A 98 -6.88 -7.65 9.95
CA THR A 98 -7.41 -6.33 9.62
C THR A 98 -8.83 -6.43 9.05
N VAL A 99 -9.08 -7.35 8.12
CA VAL A 99 -10.43 -7.62 7.59
C VAL A 99 -11.39 -8.06 8.69
N ARG A 100 -10.96 -8.97 9.58
CA ARG A 100 -11.78 -9.41 10.72
C ARG A 100 -12.12 -8.28 11.71
N ARG A 101 -11.32 -7.21 11.76
CA ARG A 101 -11.67 -6.02 12.56
C ARG A 101 -12.79 -5.20 11.94
N LEU A 102 -12.97 -5.27 10.63
CA LEU A 102 -14.05 -4.57 9.92
C LEU A 102 -15.41 -5.26 10.13
N THR A 103 -15.44 -6.51 10.60
CA THR A 103 -16.66 -7.30 10.83
C THR A 103 -17.04 -7.49 12.31
N GLY A 104 -16.33 -6.84 13.24
CA GLY A 104 -16.59 -6.94 14.68
C GLY A 104 -17.82 -6.19 15.20
N ASN A 105 -17.92 -6.06 16.52
CA ASN A 105 -19.01 -5.34 17.18
C ASN A 105 -18.86 -3.81 16.97
N ALA A 106 -20.00 -3.12 16.82
CA ALA A 106 -20.05 -1.70 16.51
C ALA A 106 -19.40 -0.79 17.56
N GLY A 107 -19.40 -1.24 18.83
CA GLY A 107 -18.96 -0.43 19.96
C GLY A 107 -19.92 0.74 20.21
N PRO A 108 -19.56 1.64 21.13
CA PRO A 108 -20.40 2.78 21.46
C PRO A 108 -20.57 3.74 20.27
N VAL A 109 -21.77 4.30 20.15
CA VAL A 109 -22.13 5.29 19.12
C VAL A 109 -21.76 6.68 19.63
N ARG A 110 -21.09 7.49 18.79
CA ARG A 110 -20.91 8.92 19.05
C ARG A 110 -22.15 9.67 18.59
N THR A 111 -22.74 10.46 19.48
CA THR A 111 -23.91 11.31 19.17
C THR A 111 -23.49 12.64 18.53
N ALA A 112 -24.47 13.34 17.96
CA ALA A 112 -24.27 14.61 17.27
C ALA A 112 -24.59 15.85 18.14
N ASP A 113 -25.00 15.64 19.39
CA ASP A 113 -25.78 16.61 20.20
C ASP A 113 -25.09 17.95 20.49
N THR A 114 -23.79 18.05 20.26
CA THR A 114 -22.98 19.25 20.51
C THR A 114 -22.12 19.70 19.31
N VAL A 115 -22.29 19.06 18.16
CA VAL A 115 -21.39 19.23 17.02
C VAL A 115 -22.11 19.88 15.84
N ASP A 116 -21.57 21.00 15.36
CA ASP A 116 -22.00 21.60 14.09
C ASP A 116 -21.62 20.66 12.93
N LEU A 117 -22.61 19.92 12.43
CA LEU A 117 -22.46 18.97 11.34
C LEU A 117 -22.11 19.65 10.02
N ARG A 118 -22.56 20.89 9.78
CA ARG A 118 -22.25 21.62 8.55
C ARG A 118 -20.79 22.01 8.52
N LYS A 119 -20.29 22.62 9.60
CA LYS A 119 -18.87 22.96 9.74
C LYS A 119 -18.00 21.72 9.66
N ARG A 120 -18.37 20.65 10.39
CA ARG A 120 -17.66 19.37 10.37
C ARG A 120 -17.59 18.76 8.97
N ARG A 121 -18.68 18.79 8.20
CA ARG A 121 -18.71 18.33 6.80
C ARG A 121 -17.73 19.11 5.94
N ILE A 122 -17.76 20.45 6.00
CA ILE A 122 -16.86 21.30 5.20
C ILE A 122 -15.40 21.01 5.57
N THR A 123 -15.09 20.92 6.86
CA THR A 123 -13.75 20.57 7.36
C THR A 123 -13.31 19.19 6.87
N HIS A 124 -14.19 18.17 6.93
CA HIS A 124 -13.87 16.82 6.46
C HIS A 124 -13.53 16.79 4.97
N LEU A 125 -14.32 17.50 4.14
CA LEU A 125 -14.11 17.57 2.70
C LEU A 125 -12.81 18.30 2.36
N ALA A 126 -12.57 19.47 2.97
CA ALA A 126 -11.41 20.30 2.68
C ALA A 126 -10.10 19.65 3.17
N PHE A 127 -10.01 19.31 4.45
CA PHE A 127 -8.79 18.71 5.01
C PHE A 127 -8.58 17.29 4.54
N GLY A 128 -9.64 16.49 4.41
CA GLY A 128 -9.49 15.14 3.90
C GLY A 128 -9.03 15.10 2.43
N ALA A 129 -9.50 16.03 1.58
CA ALA A 129 -8.99 16.16 0.22
C ALA A 129 -7.52 16.60 0.19
N LEU A 130 -7.15 17.59 1.01
CA LEU A 130 -5.78 18.09 1.12
C LEU A 130 -4.82 16.99 1.62
N ASP A 131 -5.16 16.32 2.72
CA ASP A 131 -4.33 15.25 3.31
C ASP A 131 -4.15 14.09 2.32
N THR A 132 -5.22 13.72 1.61
CA THR A 132 -5.16 12.68 0.58
C THR A 132 -4.26 13.10 -0.59
N ALA A 133 -4.34 14.36 -1.03
CA ALA A 133 -3.46 14.89 -2.07
C ALA A 133 -1.99 14.88 -1.63
N VAL A 134 -1.68 15.30 -0.40
CA VAL A 134 -0.33 15.25 0.18
C VAL A 134 0.20 13.82 0.22
N VAL A 135 -0.61 12.87 0.68
CA VAL A 135 -0.21 11.45 0.69
C VAL A 135 0.03 10.93 -0.72
N PHE A 136 -0.79 11.32 -1.71
CA PHE A 136 -0.53 10.93 -3.10
C PHE A 136 0.72 11.57 -3.69
N ALA A 137 1.13 12.75 -3.24
CA ALA A 137 2.42 13.32 -3.64
C ALA A 137 3.58 12.43 -3.18
N VAL A 138 3.53 11.97 -1.93
CA VAL A 138 4.52 11.03 -1.37
C VAL A 138 4.48 9.68 -2.10
N VAL A 139 3.29 9.12 -2.31
CA VAL A 139 3.09 7.86 -3.05
C VAL A 139 3.63 7.95 -4.47
N THR A 140 3.46 9.09 -5.15
CA THR A 140 3.97 9.31 -6.50
C THR A 140 5.50 9.23 -6.55
N VAL A 141 6.19 9.84 -5.58
CA VAL A 141 7.65 9.76 -5.46
C VAL A 141 8.09 8.32 -5.13
N LEU A 142 7.42 7.67 -4.17
CA LEU A 142 7.75 6.30 -3.76
C LEU A 142 7.50 5.26 -4.84
N ASN A 143 6.53 5.47 -5.73
CA ASN A 143 6.22 4.57 -6.83
C ASN A 143 7.43 4.39 -7.78
N ALA A 144 8.07 5.52 -8.13
CA ALA A 144 9.26 5.48 -8.99
C ALA A 144 10.37 4.63 -8.34
N SER A 145 10.62 4.86 -7.05
CA SER A 145 11.59 4.08 -6.27
C SER A 145 11.21 2.60 -6.19
N ALA A 146 9.95 2.26 -5.94
CA ALA A 146 9.52 0.87 -5.79
C ALA A 146 9.69 0.04 -7.07
N ILE A 147 9.44 0.64 -8.23
CA ILE A 147 9.61 -0.02 -9.52
C ILE A 147 11.11 -0.19 -9.82
N VAL A 148 11.88 0.89 -9.65
CA VAL A 148 13.34 0.89 -9.94
C VAL A 148 14.09 -0.08 -9.02
N PHE A 149 13.78 -0.11 -7.73
CA PHE A 149 14.52 -0.89 -6.74
C PHE A 149 13.88 -2.22 -6.35
N GLY A 150 12.73 -2.59 -6.92
CA GLY A 150 12.03 -3.81 -6.50
C GLY A 150 11.37 -4.59 -7.62
N GLY A 151 11.42 -4.11 -8.87
CA GLY A 151 10.79 -4.77 -10.01
C GLY A 151 9.31 -5.09 -9.77
N LEU A 152 8.88 -6.26 -10.25
CA LEU A 152 7.49 -6.72 -10.11
C LEU A 152 7.08 -6.98 -8.64
N PRO A 153 7.88 -7.65 -7.79
CA PRO A 153 7.55 -7.81 -6.38
C PRO A 153 7.44 -6.48 -5.62
N GLY A 154 8.36 -5.54 -5.90
CA GLY A 154 8.32 -4.19 -5.34
C GLY A 154 7.06 -3.43 -5.73
N GLY A 155 6.64 -3.54 -6.99
CA GLY A 155 5.38 -2.99 -7.48
C GLY A 155 4.15 -3.56 -6.77
N ILE A 156 4.06 -4.88 -6.60
CA ILE A 156 2.96 -5.53 -5.87
C ILE A 156 2.93 -5.04 -4.42
N LEU A 157 4.08 -5.02 -3.75
CA LEU A 157 4.17 -4.61 -2.36
C LEU A 157 3.80 -3.12 -2.20
N PHE A 158 4.24 -2.27 -3.12
CA PHE A 158 3.88 -0.87 -3.17
C PHE A 158 2.36 -0.66 -3.28
N VAL A 159 1.68 -1.43 -4.14
CA VAL A 159 0.21 -1.40 -4.26
C VAL A 159 -0.44 -1.76 -2.93
N VAL A 160 -0.01 -2.85 -2.29
CA VAL A 160 -0.57 -3.30 -1.00
C VAL A 160 -0.34 -2.24 0.09
N ILE A 161 0.86 -1.69 0.19
CA ILE A 161 1.21 -0.66 1.18
C ILE A 161 0.39 0.61 0.98
N THR A 162 0.28 1.06 -0.27
CA THR A 162 -0.50 2.25 -0.61
C THR A 162 -1.97 2.05 -0.27
N LEU A 163 -2.54 0.91 -0.63
CA LEU A 163 -3.94 0.58 -0.34
C LEU A 163 -4.21 0.49 1.18
N VAL A 164 -3.34 -0.18 1.94
CA VAL A 164 -3.45 -0.27 3.40
C VAL A 164 -3.25 1.10 4.06
N GLY A 165 -2.25 1.86 3.62
CA GLY A 165 -1.92 3.19 4.14
C GLY A 165 -3.04 4.20 3.92
N LEU A 166 -3.59 4.27 2.69
CA LEU A 166 -4.74 5.12 2.38
C LEU A 166 -5.98 4.70 3.16
N SER A 167 -6.25 3.40 3.28
CA SER A 167 -7.36 2.89 4.09
C SER A 167 -7.23 3.29 5.56
N ALA A 168 -6.01 3.24 6.12
CA ALA A 168 -5.74 3.65 7.49
C ALA A 168 -5.88 5.17 7.69
N LEU A 169 -5.34 5.99 6.77
CA LEU A 169 -5.49 7.44 6.77
C LEU A 169 -6.96 7.85 6.71
N CYS A 170 -7.70 7.33 5.73
CA CYS A 170 -9.11 7.65 5.52
C CYS A 170 -9.97 7.19 6.72
N THR A 171 -9.60 6.09 7.37
CA THR A 171 -10.21 5.65 8.64
C THR A 171 -9.94 6.62 9.79
N ALA A 172 -8.73 7.17 9.89
CA ALA A 172 -8.42 8.19 10.89
C ALA A 172 -9.22 9.47 10.61
N LEU A 173 -9.24 9.94 9.36
CA LEU A 173 -10.01 11.11 8.93
C LEU A 173 -11.51 10.95 9.22
N ASP A 174 -12.11 9.82 8.84
CA ASP A 174 -13.53 9.57 9.11
C ASP A 174 -13.82 9.49 10.63
N ARG A 175 -12.91 8.93 11.43
CA ARG A 175 -13.09 8.88 12.89
C ARG A 175 -13.07 10.27 13.54
N HIS A 176 -12.27 11.19 12.99
CA HIS A 176 -12.13 12.55 13.52
C HIS A 176 -13.22 13.48 13.00
N MET A 177 -13.50 13.43 11.69
CA MET A 177 -14.32 14.43 10.98
C MET A 177 -15.50 13.82 10.22
N GLY A 178 -15.64 12.50 10.19
CA GLY A 178 -16.71 11.81 9.46
C GLY A 178 -18.11 12.04 10.02
N PRO A 179 -19.13 11.49 9.33
CA PRO A 179 -20.54 11.66 9.69
C PRO A 179 -20.89 11.20 11.10
N LEU A 180 -21.87 11.88 11.70
CA LEU A 180 -22.47 11.56 13.00
C LEU A 180 -24.00 11.51 12.89
N PRO A 181 -24.71 10.74 13.75
CA PRO A 181 -24.14 9.80 14.72
C PRO A 181 -23.46 8.62 14.03
N SER A 182 -22.37 8.09 14.61
CA SER A 182 -21.71 6.90 14.05
C SER A 182 -20.95 6.07 15.08
N SER A 183 -20.86 4.78 14.81
CA SER A 183 -20.10 3.83 15.63
C SER A 183 -18.64 3.73 15.17
N ALA A 184 -17.77 3.22 16.05
CA ALA A 184 -16.35 3.05 15.74
C ALA A 184 -16.09 2.06 14.61
N ILE A 185 -16.99 1.10 14.36
CA ILE A 185 -16.83 0.16 13.24
C ILE A 185 -17.29 0.76 11.92
N GLU A 186 -18.39 1.51 11.95
CA GLU A 186 -18.94 2.13 10.76
C GLU A 186 -17.95 3.14 10.20
N SER A 187 -17.32 3.91 11.08
CA SER A 187 -16.26 4.83 10.70
C SER A 187 -15.06 4.13 10.04
N ARG A 188 -14.63 2.97 10.58
CA ARG A 188 -13.56 2.17 9.94
C ARG A 188 -13.97 1.65 8.57
N ARG A 189 -15.20 1.17 8.41
CA ARG A 189 -15.71 0.68 7.13
C ARG A 189 -15.74 1.80 6.10
N ARG A 190 -16.32 2.96 6.44
CA ARG A 190 -16.37 4.14 5.55
C ARG A 190 -14.98 4.61 5.16
N GLY A 191 -14.07 4.73 6.13
CA GLY A 191 -12.69 5.12 5.87
C GLY A 191 -11.93 4.14 5.00
N THR A 192 -12.04 2.83 5.27
CA THR A 192 -11.38 1.80 4.46
C THR A 192 -11.93 1.77 3.03
N ILE A 193 -13.25 1.88 2.86
CA ILE A 193 -13.88 1.96 1.54
C ILE A 193 -13.41 3.23 0.82
N ALA A 194 -13.33 4.38 1.50
CA ALA A 194 -12.85 5.62 0.91
C ALA A 194 -11.41 5.49 0.43
N GLY A 195 -10.50 4.97 1.27
CA GLY A 195 -9.10 4.77 0.89
C GLY A 195 -8.93 3.82 -0.30
N ALA A 196 -9.63 2.68 -0.29
CA ALA A 196 -9.62 1.72 -1.39
C ALA A 196 -10.22 2.30 -2.68
N ALA A 197 -11.31 3.06 -2.59
CA ALA A 197 -11.97 3.67 -3.73
C ALA A 197 -11.12 4.79 -4.35
N VAL A 198 -10.49 5.65 -3.53
CA VAL A 198 -9.55 6.67 -4.03
C VAL A 198 -8.39 5.99 -4.75
N PHE A 199 -7.78 4.97 -4.15
CA PHE A 199 -6.72 4.21 -4.80
C PHE A 199 -7.18 3.62 -6.13
N GLY A 200 -8.36 2.97 -6.15
CA GLY A 200 -8.92 2.39 -7.36
C GLY A 200 -9.19 3.42 -8.47
N VAL A 201 -9.71 4.59 -8.13
CA VAL A 201 -9.94 5.69 -9.08
C VAL A 201 -8.63 6.15 -9.69
N VAL A 202 -7.61 6.44 -8.87
CA VAL A 202 -6.32 6.91 -9.37
C VAL A 202 -5.64 5.81 -10.19
N PHE A 203 -5.65 4.57 -9.71
CA PHE A 203 -5.06 3.44 -10.42
C PHE A 203 -5.72 3.23 -11.79
N ALA A 204 -7.06 3.22 -11.85
CA ALA A 204 -7.80 3.08 -13.11
C ALA A 204 -7.51 4.25 -14.06
N ALA A 205 -7.50 5.48 -13.55
CA ALA A 205 -7.13 6.65 -14.34
C ALA A 205 -5.73 6.51 -14.93
N THR A 206 -4.76 5.99 -14.16
CA THR A 206 -3.41 5.83 -14.71
C THR A 206 -3.32 4.67 -15.69
N ALA A 207 -3.98 3.55 -15.40
CA ALA A 207 -4.01 2.39 -16.29
C ALA A 207 -4.52 2.76 -17.70
N ILE A 208 -5.55 3.62 -17.78
CA ILE A 208 -6.09 4.12 -19.05
C ILE A 208 -5.07 4.96 -19.83
N THR A 209 -4.19 5.70 -19.13
CA THR A 209 -3.17 6.54 -19.78
C THR A 209 -1.97 5.76 -20.33
N GLY A 210 -1.86 4.46 -20.05
CA GLY A 210 -0.93 3.53 -20.73
C GLY A 210 0.56 3.79 -20.56
N GLN A 211 0.99 4.66 -19.62
CA GLN A 211 2.39 5.07 -19.47
C GLN A 211 2.94 4.73 -18.09
N LEU A 212 3.98 3.89 -18.03
CA LEU A 212 4.88 3.81 -16.87
C LEU A 212 5.60 5.16 -16.74
N PRO A 213 5.77 5.76 -15.54
CA PRO A 213 5.41 5.27 -14.20
C PRO A 213 3.94 5.50 -13.81
N PHE A 214 3.36 4.51 -13.09
CA PHE A 214 1.93 4.39 -12.72
C PHE A 214 1.29 5.54 -11.92
N PHE A 215 2.06 6.54 -11.47
CA PHE A 215 1.50 7.73 -10.82
C PHE A 215 2.31 8.92 -11.31
N ARG A 216 1.60 9.90 -11.87
CA ARG A 216 2.15 11.17 -12.36
C ARG A 216 1.66 12.30 -11.49
N LEU A 217 2.23 13.50 -11.62
CA LEU A 217 1.77 14.65 -10.82
C LEU A 217 0.26 14.93 -10.89
N TRP A 218 -0.43 14.53 -11.98
CA TRP A 218 -1.88 14.64 -12.08
C TRP A 218 -2.65 13.72 -11.11
N SER A 219 -2.05 12.64 -10.58
CA SER A 219 -2.70 11.78 -9.59
C SER A 219 -2.97 12.50 -8.27
N ILE A 220 -2.19 13.54 -7.96
CA ILE A 220 -2.35 14.35 -6.75
C ILE A 220 -3.72 15.07 -6.72
N PRO A 221 -4.06 15.93 -7.71
CA PRO A 221 -5.37 16.58 -7.73
C PRO A 221 -6.51 15.56 -7.93
N VAL A 222 -6.30 14.50 -8.73
CA VAL A 222 -7.34 13.46 -8.92
C VAL A 222 -7.66 12.75 -7.60
N ALA A 223 -6.65 12.43 -6.78
CA ALA A 223 -6.87 11.80 -5.49
C ALA A 223 -7.66 12.71 -4.53
N GLY A 224 -7.30 14.00 -4.46
CA GLY A 224 -8.01 14.97 -3.63
C GLY A 224 -9.48 15.12 -4.05
N VAL A 225 -9.75 15.25 -5.35
CA VAL A 225 -11.11 15.34 -5.90
C VAL A 225 -11.88 14.04 -5.65
N ALA A 226 -11.28 12.88 -5.93
CA ALA A 226 -11.91 11.58 -5.72
C ALA A 226 -12.31 11.42 -4.24
N TYR A 227 -11.41 11.75 -3.30
CA TYR A 227 -11.71 11.71 -1.89
C TYR A 227 -12.87 12.64 -1.51
N ALA A 228 -12.85 13.90 -1.96
CA ALA A 228 -13.92 14.86 -1.67
C ALA A 228 -15.28 14.37 -2.18
N VAL A 229 -15.34 13.79 -3.38
CA VAL A 229 -16.57 13.21 -3.95
C VAL A 229 -17.05 12.03 -3.10
N ILE A 230 -16.16 11.09 -2.77
CA ILE A 230 -16.51 9.90 -1.98
C ILE A 230 -17.01 10.30 -0.59
N ALA A 231 -16.29 11.17 0.11
CA ALA A 231 -16.70 11.68 1.41
C ALA A 231 -18.01 12.46 1.32
N GLY A 232 -18.22 13.24 0.25
CA GLY A 232 -19.48 13.94 -0.02
C GLY A 232 -20.68 12.98 -0.14
N VAL A 233 -20.51 11.87 -0.84
CA VAL A 233 -21.52 10.79 -0.96
C VAL A 233 -21.76 10.09 0.38
N GLN A 234 -20.71 9.89 1.18
CA GLN A 234 -20.87 9.30 2.53
C GLN A 234 -21.70 10.20 3.44
N TRP A 235 -21.46 11.52 3.40
CA TRP A 235 -22.26 12.50 4.12
C TRP A 235 -23.72 12.51 3.67
N SER A 236 -24.00 12.52 2.36
CA SER A 236 -25.39 12.54 1.87
C SER A 236 -26.18 11.32 2.32
N ARG A 237 -25.59 10.13 2.23
CA ARG A 237 -26.22 8.87 2.68
C ARG A 237 -26.55 8.87 4.17
N SER A 238 -25.64 9.41 4.99
CA SER A 238 -25.84 9.47 6.45
C SER A 238 -26.99 10.40 6.86
N THR A 239 -27.14 11.54 6.16
CA THR A 239 -28.25 12.48 6.41
C THR A 239 -29.60 11.84 6.05
N THR A 240 -29.66 11.11 4.94
CA THR A 240 -30.88 10.38 4.54
C THR A 240 -31.27 9.33 5.59
N GLN A 241 -30.31 8.53 6.08
CA GLN A 241 -30.61 7.52 7.10
C GLN A 241 -31.16 8.12 8.40
N ALA A 242 -30.61 9.25 8.86
CA ALA A 242 -31.09 9.92 10.06
C ALA A 242 -32.54 10.43 9.94
N GLN A 243 -32.97 10.85 8.75
CA GLN A 243 -34.34 11.31 8.50
C GLN A 243 -35.39 10.19 8.50
N TYR A 244 -35.01 8.95 8.21
CA TYR A 244 -35.94 7.80 8.19
C TYR A 244 -35.99 7.01 9.50
N SER A 245 -35.06 7.28 10.43
CA SER A 245 -34.96 6.59 11.73
C SER A 245 -35.55 7.37 12.91
N GLY A 246 -35.98 8.61 12.69
CA GLY A 246 -36.67 9.45 13.68
C GLY A 246 -38.14 9.59 13.33
#